data_AF-A0A516IQT3-F1
#
_entry.id   AF-A0A516IQT3-F1
#
_cell.length_a   1.000
_cell.length_b   1.000
_cell.length_c   1.000
_cell.angle_alpha   90.00
_cell.angle_beta   90.00
_cell.angle_gamma   90.00
#
_symmetry.space_group_name_H-M   'P 1'
#
loop_
_entity.id
_entity.type
_entity.pdbx_description
1 polymer ?
#
loop_
_entity_poly.entity_id
_entity_poly.type
_entity_poly.pdbx_seq_one_letter_code
_entity_poly.pdbx_strand_id
1 'polypeptide(L)'
;MSKAPSSSPLARIAQRIRAHDWFAAAIEVAIVVLGIFLGLQVTQWNEERQDRAREISLMMNVARNLREDVAEMDENIRTASSRMASLDYLLRLAGDWDPPREFPSSRFAIQVEQVPPFNRQSGYAIGIEAFILSFYDGNRFAYNTLINADGPNLIDDQMMLGEIQQYYASVDLLLTFERSLAENRLRILDAMQKEGISAVDGKSFQEVASIVRANPPLRAAVENYWLYANRQVYLTRRASADAADLADRIERKYRN
;
A
#
# COMPACT_ATOMS: atom_id res chain seq x y z
N MET A 1 73.09 64.74 45.72
CA MET A 1 72.46 64.15 44.52
C MET A 1 72.19 62.67 44.76
N SER A 2 71.06 62.20 44.24
CA SER A 2 70.65 60.80 44.04
C SER A 2 69.90 60.06 45.17
N LYS A 3 68.60 59.85 44.89
CA LYS A 3 67.61 58.98 45.55
C LYS A 3 67.99 57.50 45.41
N ALA A 4 67.72 56.69 46.44
CA ALA A 4 67.45 55.27 46.29
C ALA A 4 65.92 55.05 46.24
N PRO A 5 65.36 54.36 45.23
CA PRO A 5 63.92 54.11 45.18
C PRO A 5 63.55 52.91 46.06
N SER A 6 62.53 53.10 46.90
CA SER A 6 61.86 52.03 47.64
C SER A 6 61.15 51.10 46.65
N SER A 7 61.50 49.81 46.66
CA SER A 7 60.80 48.80 45.89
C SER A 7 59.39 48.62 46.45
N SER A 8 58.40 49.16 45.75
CA SER A 8 56.99 49.18 46.15
C SER A 8 56.43 47.76 46.37
N PRO A 9 55.70 47.50 47.49
CA PRO A 9 54.94 46.27 47.70
C PRO A 9 53.94 45.97 46.58
N LEU A 10 53.47 47.01 45.88
CA LEU A 10 52.56 46.90 44.75
C LEU A 10 53.22 46.24 43.53
N ALA A 11 54.53 46.40 43.34
CA ALA A 11 55.25 45.74 42.25
C ALA A 11 55.34 44.21 42.48
N ARG A 12 55.43 43.78 43.75
CA ARG A 12 55.44 42.35 44.12
C ARG A 12 54.05 41.72 44.06
N ILE A 13 52.99 42.48 44.35
CA ILE A 13 51.59 42.05 44.18
C ILE A 13 51.22 41.99 42.69
N ALA A 14 51.65 42.97 41.89
CA ALA A 14 51.47 42.96 40.43
C ALA A 14 52.25 41.82 39.74
N GLN A 15 53.41 41.41 40.27
CA GLN A 15 54.13 40.21 39.82
C GLN A 15 53.46 38.90 40.28
N ARG A 16 52.85 38.86 41.47
CA ARG A 16 52.10 37.68 41.97
C ARG A 16 50.75 37.47 41.27
N ILE A 17 50.09 38.53 40.81
CA ILE A 17 48.84 38.45 40.01
C ILE A 17 49.13 38.04 38.56
N ARG A 18 50.34 38.33 38.06
CA ARG A 18 50.77 38.06 36.68
C ARG A 18 51.46 36.69 36.52
N ALA A 19 51.55 35.91 37.60
CA ALA A 19 52.29 34.66 37.64
C ALA A 19 51.57 33.59 38.47
N HIS A 20 50.34 33.21 38.10
CA HIS A 20 49.95 31.79 38.09
C HIS A 20 48.58 31.57 37.45
N ASP A 21 48.58 30.60 36.52
CA ASP A 21 47.51 29.65 36.23
C ASP A 21 46.24 30.12 35.51
N TRP A 22 46.15 31.35 34.99
CA TRP A 22 45.06 31.69 34.05
C TRP A 22 45.04 30.79 32.80
N PHE A 23 46.22 30.42 32.30
CA PHE A 23 46.35 29.44 31.23
C PHE A 23 45.94 28.03 31.68
N ALA A 24 46.31 27.63 32.90
CA ALA A 24 45.91 26.34 33.46
C ALA A 24 44.41 26.26 33.71
N ALA A 25 43.79 27.30 34.26
CA ALA A 25 42.35 27.44 34.42
C ALA A 25 41.61 27.43 33.07
N ALA A 26 42.16 28.08 32.04
CA ALA A 26 41.60 28.00 30.69
C ALA A 26 41.65 26.57 30.12
N ILE A 27 42.74 25.84 30.36
CA ILE A 27 42.85 24.42 30.00
C ILE A 27 41.83 23.57 30.78
N GLU A 28 41.68 23.79 32.09
CA GLU A 28 40.70 23.07 32.92
C GLU A 28 39.27 23.28 32.40
N VAL A 29 38.89 24.53 32.09
CA VAL A 29 37.59 24.84 31.49
C VAL A 29 37.45 24.20 30.10
N ALA A 30 38.48 24.26 29.26
CA ALA A 30 38.46 23.66 27.93
C ALA A 30 38.27 22.13 28.00
N ILE A 31 38.91 21.45 28.96
CA ILE A 31 38.73 20.01 29.19
C ILE A 31 37.29 19.70 29.60
N VAL A 32 36.71 20.47 30.53
CA VAL A 32 35.31 20.27 30.97
C VAL A 32 34.33 20.49 29.80
N VAL A 33 34.49 21.57 29.04
CA VAL A 33 33.66 21.87 27.87
C VAL A 33 33.79 20.78 26.81
N LEU A 34 35.02 20.32 26.53
CA LEU A 34 35.27 19.23 25.59
C LEU A 34 34.64 17.92 26.08
N GLY A 35 34.68 17.64 27.39
CA GLY A 35 34.04 16.48 27.99
C GLY A 35 32.52 16.50 27.80
N ILE A 36 31.86 17.62 28.09
CA ILE A 36 30.41 17.79 27.87
C ILE A 36 30.08 17.68 26.38
N PHE A 37 30.86 18.32 25.52
CA PHE A 37 30.65 18.28 24.07
C PHE A 37 30.74 16.85 23.54
N LEU A 38 31.78 16.08 23.90
CA LEU A 38 31.91 14.68 23.50
C LEU A 38 30.77 13.81 24.05
N GLY A 39 30.31 14.07 25.29
CA GLY A 39 29.16 13.38 25.87
C GLY A 39 27.86 13.60 25.10
N LEU A 40 27.62 14.85 24.66
CA LEU A 40 26.46 15.17 23.80
C LEU A 40 26.60 14.52 22.43
N GLN A 41 27.79 14.54 21.82
CA GLN A 41 28.03 13.94 20.51
C GLN A 41 27.82 12.42 20.51
N VAL A 42 28.28 11.72 21.56
CA VAL A 42 28.04 10.28 21.71
C VAL A 42 26.56 9.97 21.87
N THR A 43 25.83 10.81 22.63
CA THR A 43 24.37 10.66 22.80
C THR A 43 23.65 10.85 21.47
N GLN A 44 23.96 11.91 20.72
CA GLN A 44 23.37 12.19 19.40
C GLN A 44 23.63 11.05 18.41
N TRP A 45 24.87 10.55 18.33
CA TRP A 45 25.21 9.41 17.48
C TRP A 45 24.43 8.14 17.84
N ASN A 46 24.22 7.90 19.15
CA ASN A 46 23.44 6.75 19.62
C ASN A 46 21.94 6.90 19.28
N GLU A 47 21.38 8.10 19.40
CA GLU A 47 20.00 8.41 18.99
C GLU A 47 19.81 8.21 17.48
N GLU A 48 20.67 8.80 16.65
CA GLU A 48 20.64 8.64 15.19
C GLU A 48 20.73 7.16 14.79
N ARG A 49 21.61 6.39 15.44
CA ARG A 49 21.75 4.95 15.19
C ARG A 49 20.45 4.19 15.52
N GLN A 50 19.78 4.54 16.61
CA GLN A 50 18.52 3.92 17.01
C GLN A 50 17.38 4.31 16.06
N ASP A 51 17.34 5.56 15.63
CA ASP A 51 16.37 6.05 14.64
C ASP A 51 16.50 5.31 13.32
N ARG A 52 17.72 5.14 12.81
CA ARG A 52 17.97 4.36 11.60
C ARG A 52 17.55 2.90 11.74
N ALA A 53 17.80 2.27 12.89
CA ALA A 53 17.34 0.89 13.13
C ALA A 53 15.79 0.81 13.17
N ARG A 54 15.12 1.81 13.73
CA ARG A 54 13.66 1.91 13.75
C ARG A 54 13.09 2.15 12.34
N GLU A 55 13.67 3.05 11.57
CA GLU A 55 13.32 3.33 10.18
C GLU A 55 13.40 2.06 9.33
N ILE A 56 14.54 1.35 9.37
CA ILE A 56 14.74 0.09 8.63
C ILE A 56 13.67 -0.94 9.01
N SER A 57 13.45 -1.14 10.32
CA SER A 57 12.44 -2.11 10.80
C SER A 57 11.04 -1.77 10.30
N LEU A 58 10.65 -0.49 10.42
CA LEU A 58 9.33 0.00 10.00
C LEU A 58 9.13 -0.17 8.49
N MET A 59 10.09 0.27 7.68
CA MET A 59 10.03 0.17 6.22
C MET A 59 10.03 -1.28 5.75
N MET A 60 10.82 -2.16 6.38
CA MET A 60 10.80 -3.59 6.07
C MET A 60 9.47 -4.27 6.45
N ASN A 61 8.77 -3.77 7.47
CA ASN A 61 7.41 -4.24 7.79
C ASN A 61 6.40 -3.77 6.74
N VAL A 62 6.52 -2.53 6.24
CA VAL A 62 5.70 -2.04 5.12
C VAL A 62 5.93 -2.90 3.88
N ALA A 63 7.19 -3.14 3.50
CA ALA A 63 7.51 -4.01 2.37
C ALA A 63 6.89 -5.41 2.53
N ARG A 64 6.95 -6.00 3.73
CA ARG A 64 6.32 -7.29 4.00
C ARG A 64 4.80 -7.26 3.80
N ASN A 65 4.11 -6.26 4.35
CA ASN A 65 2.67 -6.12 4.15
C ASN A 65 2.32 -5.91 2.68
N LEU A 66 3.11 -5.13 1.93
CA LEU A 66 2.91 -5.00 0.47
C LEU A 66 3.06 -6.34 -0.27
N ARG A 67 3.95 -7.23 0.17
CA ARG A 67 4.06 -8.58 -0.41
C ARG A 67 2.86 -9.46 -0.08
N GLU A 68 2.35 -9.35 1.14
CA GLU A 68 1.12 -10.03 1.56
C GLU A 68 -0.08 -9.54 0.73
N ASP A 69 -0.16 -8.22 0.53
CA ASP A 69 -1.16 -7.59 -0.32
C ASP A 69 -1.12 -8.13 -1.76
N VAL A 70 0.07 -8.22 -2.37
CA VAL A 70 0.24 -8.79 -3.71
C VAL A 70 -0.30 -10.22 -3.78
N ALA A 71 0.04 -11.07 -2.80
CA ALA A 71 -0.40 -12.46 -2.78
C ALA A 71 -1.93 -12.59 -2.68
N GLU A 72 -2.56 -11.76 -1.85
CA GLU A 72 -4.02 -11.71 -1.70
C GLU A 72 -4.70 -11.14 -2.96
N MET A 73 -4.13 -10.09 -3.54
CA MET A 73 -4.64 -9.49 -4.77
C MET A 73 -4.54 -10.45 -5.96
N ASP A 74 -3.48 -11.25 -6.05
CA ASP A 74 -3.33 -12.28 -7.08
C ASP A 74 -4.42 -13.36 -6.96
N GLU A 75 -4.81 -13.74 -5.73
CA GLU A 75 -5.96 -14.62 -5.52
C GLU A 75 -7.28 -13.97 -5.96
N ASN A 76 -7.50 -12.71 -5.59
CA ASN A 76 -8.66 -11.95 -6.02
C ASN A 76 -8.74 -11.82 -7.55
N ILE A 77 -7.62 -11.55 -8.22
CA ILE A 77 -7.54 -11.49 -9.69
C ILE A 77 -7.92 -12.82 -10.31
N ARG A 78 -7.46 -13.96 -9.76
CA ARG A 78 -7.83 -15.29 -10.27
C ARG A 78 -9.33 -15.53 -10.16
N THR A 79 -9.93 -15.28 -9.00
CA THR A 79 -11.37 -15.46 -8.78
C THR A 79 -12.20 -14.53 -9.67
N ALA A 80 -11.85 -13.24 -9.73
CA ALA A 80 -12.54 -12.26 -10.56
C ALA A 80 -12.41 -12.59 -12.06
N SER A 81 -11.25 -13.08 -12.49
CA SER A 81 -11.01 -13.52 -13.87
C SER A 81 -11.86 -14.75 -14.23
N SER A 82 -11.96 -15.75 -13.34
CA SER A 82 -12.83 -16.92 -13.54
C SER A 82 -14.28 -16.51 -13.71
N ARG A 83 -14.75 -15.61 -12.83
CA ARG A 83 -16.11 -15.06 -12.88
C ARG A 83 -16.36 -14.29 -14.18
N MET A 84 -15.45 -13.42 -14.58
CA MET A 84 -15.59 -12.67 -15.83
C MET A 84 -15.62 -13.63 -17.04
N ALA A 85 -14.77 -14.64 -17.06
CA ALA A 85 -14.72 -15.62 -18.14
C ALA A 85 -16.00 -16.47 -18.22
N SER A 86 -16.55 -16.89 -17.08
CA SER A 86 -17.79 -17.68 -17.04
C SER A 86 -19.01 -16.87 -17.49
N LEU A 87 -19.08 -15.58 -17.13
CA LEU A 87 -20.12 -14.66 -17.61
C LEU A 87 -19.99 -14.40 -19.12
N ASP A 88 -18.77 -14.21 -19.64
CA ASP A 88 -18.53 -14.09 -21.09
C ASP A 88 -19.01 -15.34 -21.83
N TYR A 89 -18.65 -16.52 -21.33
CA TYR A 89 -19.08 -17.79 -21.91
C TYR A 89 -20.60 -17.95 -21.89
N LEU A 90 -21.26 -17.61 -20.77
CA LEU A 90 -22.72 -17.63 -20.65
C LEU A 90 -23.39 -16.69 -21.67
N LEU A 91 -22.89 -15.46 -21.82
CA LEU A 91 -23.46 -14.46 -22.73
C LEU A 91 -23.31 -14.90 -24.20
N ARG A 92 -22.17 -15.49 -24.58
CA ARG A 92 -21.97 -16.07 -25.91
C ARG A 92 -22.91 -17.24 -26.19
N LEU A 93 -23.19 -18.07 -25.17
CA LEU A 93 -24.20 -19.11 -25.32
C LEU A 93 -25.61 -18.53 -25.43
N ALA A 94 -25.90 -17.41 -24.74
CA ALA A 94 -27.21 -16.77 -24.75
C ALA A 94 -27.50 -16.03 -26.07
N GLY A 95 -26.50 -15.76 -26.91
CA GLY A 95 -26.71 -15.23 -28.26
C GLY A 95 -25.49 -14.48 -28.77
N ASP A 96 -25.72 -13.50 -29.65
CA ASP A 96 -24.66 -12.68 -30.26
C ASP A 96 -24.09 -11.70 -29.23
N TRP A 97 -23.21 -12.20 -28.36
CA TRP A 97 -22.40 -11.40 -27.44
C TRP A 97 -20.99 -11.26 -27.99
N ASP A 98 -20.60 -10.01 -28.23
CA ASP A 98 -19.22 -9.61 -28.45
C ASP A 98 -18.86 -8.56 -27.38
N PRO A 99 -18.00 -8.90 -26.41
CA PRO A 99 -17.67 -7.97 -25.34
C PRO A 99 -16.96 -6.74 -25.93
N PRO A 100 -17.30 -5.53 -25.46
CA PRO A 100 -16.61 -4.33 -25.90
C PRO A 100 -15.11 -4.43 -25.56
N ARG A 101 -14.26 -3.89 -26.43
CA ARG A 101 -12.81 -3.80 -26.17
C ARG A 101 -12.46 -2.62 -25.27
N GLU A 102 -13.29 -1.58 -25.31
CA GLU A 102 -13.13 -0.37 -24.53
C GLU A 102 -14.48 0.27 -24.19
N PHE A 103 -14.50 1.09 -23.15
CA PHE A 103 -15.63 1.94 -22.79
C PHE A 103 -15.27 3.40 -22.97
N PRO A 104 -16.08 4.18 -23.72
CA PRO A 104 -15.90 5.62 -23.76
C PRO A 104 -16.21 6.21 -22.37
N SER A 105 -15.31 7.02 -21.84
CA SER A 105 -15.60 7.89 -20.68
C SER A 105 -15.38 9.34 -21.07
N SER A 106 -15.91 10.27 -20.26
CA SER A 106 -15.72 11.71 -20.45
C SER A 106 -14.25 12.17 -20.41
N ARG A 107 -13.34 11.32 -19.93
CA ARG A 107 -11.91 11.62 -19.82
C ARG A 107 -11.07 10.87 -20.85
N PHE A 108 -11.27 9.56 -20.97
CA PHE A 108 -10.49 8.65 -21.80
C PHE A 108 -11.23 7.32 -22.07
N ALA A 109 -10.84 6.59 -23.10
CA ALA A 109 -11.33 5.22 -23.31
C ALA A 109 -10.76 4.28 -22.25
N ILE A 110 -11.62 3.57 -21.53
CA ILE A 110 -11.24 2.58 -20.53
C ILE A 110 -11.10 1.24 -21.25
N GLN A 111 -9.88 0.71 -21.33
CA GLN A 111 -9.63 -0.59 -21.94
C GLN A 111 -10.20 -1.71 -21.07
N VAL A 112 -10.78 -2.72 -21.71
CA VAL A 112 -11.28 -3.93 -21.05
C VAL A 112 -10.12 -4.87 -20.78
N GLU A 113 -9.94 -5.24 -19.51
CA GLU A 113 -8.97 -6.25 -19.12
C GLU A 113 -9.24 -7.57 -19.82
N GLN A 114 -8.21 -8.14 -20.42
CA GLN A 114 -8.29 -9.48 -20.99
C GLN A 114 -8.09 -10.52 -19.87
N VAL A 115 -8.90 -11.56 -19.89
CA VAL A 115 -8.82 -12.71 -18.97
C VAL A 115 -8.73 -14.00 -19.77
N PRO A 116 -8.10 -15.05 -19.23
CA PRO A 116 -8.10 -16.37 -19.86
C PRO A 116 -9.53 -16.85 -20.15
N PRO A 117 -9.76 -17.59 -21.24
CA PRO A 117 -11.09 -18.11 -21.56
C PRO A 117 -11.56 -19.10 -20.49
N PHE A 118 -12.88 -19.23 -20.34
CA PHE A 118 -13.49 -20.10 -19.33
C PHE A 118 -13.06 -21.56 -19.53
N ASN A 119 -12.51 -22.16 -18.48
CA ASN A 119 -12.16 -23.58 -18.47
C ASN A 119 -13.38 -24.42 -18.08
N ARG A 120 -13.98 -25.09 -19.07
CA ARG A 120 -15.16 -25.96 -18.88
C ARG A 120 -14.92 -27.16 -17.96
N GLN A 121 -13.67 -27.48 -17.64
CA GLN A 121 -13.32 -28.56 -16.71
C GLN A 121 -13.49 -28.16 -15.24
N SER A 122 -13.79 -26.89 -14.92
CA SER A 122 -14.04 -26.46 -13.53
C SER A 122 -15.24 -27.17 -12.90
N GLY A 123 -16.13 -27.77 -13.69
CA GLY A 123 -17.22 -28.64 -13.22
C GLY A 123 -18.36 -27.90 -12.51
N TYR A 124 -18.21 -26.60 -12.25
CA TYR A 124 -19.20 -25.77 -11.57
C TYR A 124 -20.15 -25.11 -12.58
N ALA A 125 -21.46 -25.13 -12.27
CA ALA A 125 -22.44 -24.33 -12.98
C ALA A 125 -22.18 -22.83 -12.76
N ILE A 126 -22.65 -21.99 -13.68
CA ILE A 126 -22.54 -20.52 -13.57
C ILE A 126 -23.06 -19.98 -12.23
N GLY A 127 -24.02 -20.68 -11.61
CA GLY A 127 -24.54 -20.31 -10.30
C GLY A 127 -23.48 -20.26 -9.19
N ILE A 128 -22.50 -21.17 -9.17
CA ILE A 128 -21.40 -21.15 -8.19
C ILE A 128 -20.40 -20.05 -8.56
N GLU A 129 -20.00 -19.98 -9.82
CA GLU A 129 -19.01 -19.00 -10.32
C GLU A 129 -19.51 -17.54 -10.18
N ALA A 130 -20.81 -17.30 -10.35
CA ALA A 130 -21.42 -15.99 -10.16
C ALA A 130 -21.61 -15.63 -8.68
N PHE A 131 -21.73 -16.63 -7.80
CA PHE A 131 -21.91 -16.47 -6.36
C PHE A 131 -20.61 -16.10 -5.63
N ILE A 132 -19.49 -16.74 -6.00
CA ILE A 132 -18.20 -16.57 -5.31
C ILE A 132 -17.66 -15.14 -5.55
N LEU A 133 -17.46 -14.43 -4.44
CA LEU A 133 -16.64 -13.22 -4.36
C LEU A 133 -15.50 -13.48 -3.38
N SER A 134 -14.28 -13.26 -3.84
CA SER A 134 -13.16 -12.95 -2.98
C SER A 134 -13.10 -11.43 -2.83
N PHE A 135 -12.79 -10.98 -1.62
CA PHE A 135 -12.54 -9.58 -1.31
C PHE A 135 -11.09 -9.43 -0.87
N TYR A 136 -10.55 -8.23 -1.06
CA TYR A 136 -9.27 -7.86 -0.50
C TYR A 136 -9.48 -7.28 0.92
N ASP A 137 -8.74 -7.76 1.92
CA ASP A 137 -8.83 -7.31 3.31
C ASP A 137 -8.28 -5.89 3.48
N GLY A 138 -7.17 -5.59 2.78
CA GLY A 138 -6.58 -4.25 2.82
C GLY A 138 -5.83 -3.95 4.11
N ASN A 139 -5.02 -4.89 4.60
CA ASN A 139 -4.26 -4.73 5.84
C ASN A 139 -3.42 -3.42 5.85
N ARG A 140 -3.68 -2.57 6.85
CA ARG A 140 -3.04 -1.25 7.01
C ARG A 140 -2.14 -1.15 8.22
N PHE A 141 -1.80 -2.26 8.87
CA PHE A 141 -1.11 -2.20 10.16
C PHE A 141 0.22 -1.44 10.06
N ALA A 142 1.14 -1.88 9.18
CA ALA A 142 2.44 -1.20 9.02
C ALA A 142 2.28 0.24 8.52
N TYR A 143 1.32 0.50 7.62
CA TYR A 143 1.03 1.84 7.14
C TYR A 143 0.53 2.78 8.23
N ASN A 144 -0.39 2.33 9.08
CA ASN A 144 -0.89 3.13 10.19
C ASN A 144 0.24 3.45 11.17
N THR A 145 1.13 2.49 11.44
CA THR A 145 2.35 2.76 12.22
C THR A 145 3.24 3.81 11.54
N LEU A 146 3.36 3.76 10.20
CA LEU A 146 4.15 4.69 9.39
C LEU A 146 3.69 6.14 9.47
N ILE A 147 2.38 6.37 9.47
CA ILE A 147 1.80 7.73 9.38
C ILE A 147 1.47 8.35 10.74
N ASN A 148 1.57 7.59 11.83
CA ASN A 148 1.34 8.07 13.20
C ASN A 148 2.56 8.84 13.75
N ALA A 149 2.37 9.59 14.85
CA ALA A 149 3.20 10.71 15.32
C ALA A 149 4.73 10.60 15.23
N ASP A 150 5.31 9.39 15.32
CA ASP A 150 6.76 9.19 15.23
C ASP A 150 7.24 8.77 13.84
N GLY A 151 6.39 8.10 13.04
CA GLY A 151 6.78 7.49 11.76
C GLY A 151 7.23 8.49 10.68
N PRO A 152 6.48 9.58 10.39
CA PRO A 152 6.87 10.54 9.37
C PRO A 152 8.18 11.28 9.68
N ASN A 153 8.50 11.45 10.96
CA ASN A 153 9.74 12.10 11.40
C ASN A 153 10.95 11.15 11.33
N LEU A 154 10.73 9.84 11.37
CA LEU A 154 11.77 8.82 11.26
C LEU A 154 12.19 8.53 9.80
N ILE A 155 11.40 8.95 8.82
CA ILE A 155 11.60 8.62 7.40
C ILE A 155 12.19 9.81 6.67
N ASP A 156 13.45 9.68 6.27
CA ASP A 156 14.15 10.72 5.52
C ASP A 156 13.56 10.91 4.11
N ASP A 157 13.01 9.83 3.53
CA ASP A 157 12.53 9.80 2.15
C ASP A 157 11.03 10.08 2.04
N GLN A 158 10.74 11.38 2.01
CA GLN A 158 9.39 11.90 1.88
C GLN A 158 8.71 11.53 0.56
N MET A 159 9.48 11.27 -0.51
CA MET A 159 8.93 10.82 -1.78
C MET A 159 8.38 9.40 -1.64
N MET A 160 9.15 8.49 -1.07
CA MET A 160 8.72 7.11 -0.81
C MET A 160 7.53 7.06 0.16
N LEU A 161 7.50 7.91 1.19
CA LEU A 161 6.33 8.05 2.07
C LEU A 161 5.07 8.46 1.29
N GLY A 162 5.21 9.43 0.38
CA GLY A 162 4.11 9.86 -0.50
C GLY A 162 3.62 8.75 -1.43
N GLU A 163 4.53 7.94 -1.97
CA GLU A 163 4.17 6.78 -2.80
C GLU A 163 3.40 5.72 -2.01
N ILE A 164 3.82 5.44 -0.76
CA ILE A 164 3.09 4.53 0.14
C ILE A 164 1.68 5.07 0.41
N GLN A 165 1.53 6.36 0.69
CA GLN A 165 0.21 6.99 0.89
C GLN A 165 -0.67 6.89 -0.36
N GLN A 166 -0.10 7.10 -1.56
CA GLN A 166 -0.82 6.97 -2.82
C GLN A 166 -1.28 5.54 -3.11
N TYR A 167 -0.45 4.54 -2.76
CA TYR A 167 -0.83 3.15 -2.83
C TYR A 167 -2.07 2.86 -1.95
N TYR A 168 -2.04 3.26 -0.68
CA TYR A 168 -3.18 3.04 0.22
C TYR A 168 -4.44 3.83 -0.18
N ALA A 169 -4.29 5.00 -0.81
CA ALA A 169 -5.43 5.71 -1.41
C ALA A 169 -6.04 4.92 -2.59
N SER A 170 -5.22 4.22 -3.36
CA SER A 170 -5.69 3.33 -4.44
C SER A 170 -6.37 2.09 -3.88
N VAL A 171 -5.88 1.55 -2.76
CA VAL A 171 -6.56 0.49 -1.99
C VAL A 171 -7.95 0.94 -1.52
N ASP A 172 -8.10 2.17 -1.01
CA ASP A 172 -9.42 2.70 -0.60
C ASP A 172 -10.43 2.74 -1.75
N LEU A 173 -9.96 3.10 -2.95
CA LEU A 173 -10.78 3.07 -4.16
C LEU A 173 -11.20 1.65 -4.52
N LEU A 174 -10.28 0.67 -4.45
CA LEU A 174 -10.57 -0.74 -4.68
C LEU A 174 -11.62 -1.26 -3.68
N LEU A 175 -11.41 -1.08 -2.38
CA LEU A 175 -12.33 -1.54 -1.34
C LEU A 175 -13.73 -0.90 -1.48
N THR A 176 -13.78 0.37 -1.87
CA THR A 176 -15.06 1.05 -2.14
C THR A 176 -15.76 0.43 -3.35
N PHE A 177 -15.03 0.16 -4.43
CA PHE A 177 -15.57 -0.51 -5.60
C PHE A 177 -16.07 -1.93 -5.28
N GLU A 178 -15.32 -2.69 -4.47
CA GLU A 178 -15.71 -4.04 -4.08
C GLU A 178 -17.02 -4.09 -3.29
N ARG A 179 -17.29 -3.07 -2.45
CA ARG A 179 -18.62 -2.90 -1.82
C ARG A 179 -19.73 -2.74 -2.87
N SER A 180 -19.53 -1.87 -3.86
CA SER A 180 -20.50 -1.68 -4.96
C SER A 180 -20.66 -2.94 -5.83
N LEU A 181 -19.58 -3.71 -6.03
CA LEU A 181 -19.63 -5.02 -6.70
C LEU A 181 -20.47 -6.02 -5.90
N ALA A 182 -20.32 -6.06 -4.57
CA ALA A 182 -21.11 -6.93 -3.71
C ALA A 182 -22.61 -6.61 -3.80
N GLU A 183 -22.97 -5.33 -3.83
CA GLU A 183 -24.35 -4.87 -4.05
C GLU A 183 -24.86 -5.24 -5.45
N ASN A 184 -24.03 -5.07 -6.49
CA ASN A 184 -24.38 -5.43 -7.85
C ASN A 184 -24.61 -6.95 -8.00
N ARG A 185 -23.77 -7.77 -7.36
CA ARG A 185 -23.94 -9.23 -7.31
C ARG A 185 -25.31 -9.62 -6.74
N LEU A 186 -25.77 -8.96 -5.68
CA LEU A 186 -27.08 -9.30 -5.09
C LEU A 186 -28.22 -9.11 -6.10
N ARG A 187 -28.12 -8.14 -7.02
CA ARG A 187 -29.14 -7.89 -8.05
C ARG A 187 -29.19 -9.01 -9.09
N ILE A 188 -28.03 -9.51 -9.54
CA ILE A 188 -28.01 -10.65 -10.46
C ILE A 188 -28.47 -11.93 -9.77
N LEU A 189 -28.10 -12.16 -8.50
CA LEU A 189 -28.59 -13.33 -7.76
C LEU A 189 -30.12 -13.29 -7.56
N ASP A 190 -30.70 -12.14 -7.26
CA ASP A 190 -32.15 -11.96 -7.19
C ASP A 190 -32.84 -12.19 -8.55
N ALA A 191 -32.26 -11.67 -9.64
CA ALA A 191 -32.77 -11.91 -10.99
C ALA A 191 -32.69 -13.39 -11.39
N MET A 192 -31.59 -14.06 -11.07
CA MET A 192 -31.41 -15.51 -11.28
C MET A 192 -32.43 -16.31 -10.48
N GLN A 193 -32.65 -15.95 -9.21
CA GLN A 193 -33.62 -16.63 -8.34
C GLN A 193 -35.05 -16.53 -8.88
N LYS A 194 -35.46 -15.38 -9.41
CA LYS A 194 -36.79 -15.18 -10.02
C LYS A 194 -37.04 -16.09 -11.22
N GLU A 195 -35.97 -16.45 -11.94
CA GLU A 195 -36.02 -17.40 -13.06
C GLU A 195 -35.78 -18.86 -12.62
N GLY A 196 -35.75 -19.13 -11.31
CA GLY A 196 -35.53 -20.46 -10.76
C GLY A 196 -34.10 -20.98 -10.95
N ILE A 197 -33.12 -20.09 -11.10
CA ILE A 197 -31.70 -20.42 -11.13
C ILE A 197 -31.11 -20.26 -9.74
N SER A 198 -30.46 -21.31 -9.24
CA SER A 198 -29.73 -21.34 -7.96
C SER A 198 -28.25 -21.60 -8.19
N ALA A 199 -27.42 -21.21 -7.22
CA ALA A 199 -26.02 -21.60 -7.19
C ALA A 199 -25.83 -23.13 -7.14
N VAL A 200 -26.83 -23.88 -6.69
CA VAL A 200 -26.71 -25.33 -6.41
C VAL A 200 -27.77 -26.19 -7.10
N ASP A 201 -28.54 -25.64 -8.03
CA ASP A 201 -29.63 -26.39 -8.70
C ASP A 201 -29.16 -27.39 -9.78
N GLY A 202 -27.87 -27.39 -10.12
CA GLY A 202 -27.29 -28.29 -11.11
C GLY A 202 -27.61 -27.96 -12.57
N LYS A 203 -28.22 -26.81 -12.88
CA LYS A 203 -28.48 -26.40 -14.28
C LYS A 203 -27.18 -26.27 -15.07
N SER A 204 -27.18 -26.79 -16.29
CA SER A 204 -26.06 -26.62 -17.22
C SER A 204 -25.97 -25.16 -17.73
N PHE A 205 -24.78 -24.79 -18.23
CA PHE A 205 -24.59 -23.50 -18.89
C PHE A 205 -25.56 -23.29 -20.07
N GLN A 206 -25.91 -24.34 -20.81
CA GLN A 206 -26.86 -24.25 -21.92
C GLN A 206 -28.28 -23.95 -21.45
N GLU A 207 -28.72 -24.59 -20.36
CA GLU A 207 -30.03 -24.31 -19.76
C GLU A 207 -30.08 -22.87 -19.25
N VAL A 208 -29.08 -22.42 -18.49
CA VAL A 208 -29.04 -21.04 -18.00
C VAL A 208 -28.95 -20.04 -19.16
N ALA A 209 -28.16 -20.33 -20.19
CA ALA A 209 -28.10 -19.50 -21.39
C ALA A 209 -29.45 -19.37 -22.10
N SER A 210 -30.26 -20.43 -22.14
CA SER A 210 -31.60 -20.38 -22.74
C SER A 210 -32.54 -19.46 -21.96
N ILE A 211 -32.46 -19.48 -20.62
CA ILE A 211 -33.22 -18.59 -19.74
C ILE A 211 -32.76 -17.14 -19.94
N VAL A 212 -31.45 -16.90 -19.91
CA VAL A 212 -30.85 -15.56 -20.12
C VAL A 212 -31.24 -15.00 -21.49
N ARG A 213 -31.24 -15.82 -22.55
CA ARG A 213 -31.69 -15.41 -23.89
C ARG A 213 -33.15 -14.98 -23.91
N ALA A 214 -34.01 -15.70 -23.19
CA ALA A 214 -35.44 -15.43 -23.16
C ALA A 214 -35.83 -14.27 -22.23
N ASN A 215 -34.92 -13.80 -21.37
CA ASN A 215 -35.19 -12.79 -20.35
C ASN A 215 -34.25 -11.57 -20.49
N PRO A 216 -34.67 -10.50 -21.20
CA PRO A 216 -33.83 -9.32 -21.42
C PRO A 216 -33.36 -8.62 -20.13
N PRO A 217 -34.19 -8.45 -19.08
CA PRO A 217 -33.71 -7.93 -17.79
C PRO A 217 -32.59 -8.76 -17.15
N LEU A 218 -32.72 -10.09 -17.13
CA LEU A 218 -31.67 -10.97 -16.61
C LEU A 218 -30.39 -10.88 -17.45
N ARG A 219 -30.51 -10.86 -18.78
CA ARG A 219 -29.37 -10.64 -19.68
C ARG A 219 -28.63 -9.34 -19.36
N ALA A 220 -29.35 -8.23 -19.22
CA ALA A 220 -28.75 -6.95 -18.84
C ALA A 220 -28.06 -7.00 -17.45
N ALA A 221 -28.60 -7.77 -16.51
CA ALA A 221 -27.95 -7.98 -15.21
C ALA A 221 -26.63 -8.77 -15.35
N VAL A 222 -26.58 -9.81 -16.19
CA VAL A 222 -25.37 -10.59 -16.49
C VAL A 222 -24.31 -9.71 -17.18
N GLU A 223 -24.69 -8.92 -18.19
CA GLU A 223 -23.79 -7.99 -18.90
C GLU A 223 -23.18 -6.95 -17.95
N ASN A 224 -24.00 -6.37 -17.06
CA ASN A 224 -23.51 -5.43 -16.05
C ASN A 224 -22.58 -6.11 -15.03
N TYR A 225 -22.88 -7.34 -14.62
CA TYR A 225 -22.01 -8.04 -13.67
C TYR A 225 -20.67 -8.41 -14.31
N TRP A 226 -20.65 -8.75 -15.60
CA TRP A 226 -19.42 -8.94 -16.37
C TRP A 226 -18.56 -7.66 -16.39
N LEU A 227 -19.18 -6.50 -16.62
CA LEU A 227 -18.51 -5.20 -16.56
C LEU A 227 -17.89 -4.93 -15.18
N TYR A 228 -18.62 -5.20 -14.11
CA TYR A 228 -18.10 -5.01 -12.75
C TYR A 228 -16.98 -6.00 -12.42
N ALA A 229 -17.06 -7.25 -12.87
CA ALA A 229 -15.98 -8.22 -12.74
C ALA A 229 -14.71 -7.77 -13.48
N ASN A 230 -14.85 -7.25 -14.70
CA ASN A 230 -13.74 -6.66 -15.45
C ASN A 230 -13.09 -5.49 -14.70
N ARG A 231 -13.91 -4.61 -14.13
CA ARG A 231 -13.42 -3.46 -13.38
C ARG A 231 -12.71 -3.86 -12.08
N GLN A 232 -13.16 -4.93 -11.41
CA GLN A 232 -12.42 -5.50 -10.27
C GLN A 232 -11.03 -5.95 -10.72
N VAL A 233 -10.94 -6.76 -11.79
CA VAL A 233 -9.66 -7.23 -12.34
C VAL A 233 -8.72 -6.06 -12.63
N TYR A 234 -9.21 -5.00 -13.27
CA TYR A 234 -8.39 -3.81 -13.57
C TYR A 234 -7.83 -3.16 -12.30
N LEU A 235 -8.70 -2.86 -11.32
CA LEU A 235 -8.29 -2.15 -10.11
C LEU A 235 -7.32 -2.99 -9.28
N THR A 236 -7.59 -4.28 -9.13
CA THR A 236 -6.76 -5.19 -8.36
C THR A 236 -5.41 -5.45 -9.04
N ARG A 237 -5.36 -5.62 -10.38
CA ARG A 237 -4.08 -5.75 -11.12
C ARG A 237 -3.20 -4.53 -10.95
N ARG A 238 -3.79 -3.34 -11.05
CA ARG A 238 -3.07 -2.08 -10.87
C ARG A 238 -2.51 -1.95 -9.46
N ALA A 239 -3.35 -2.18 -8.44
CA ALA A 239 -2.91 -2.11 -7.05
C ALA A 239 -1.81 -3.15 -6.73
N SER A 240 -1.93 -4.37 -7.27
CA SER A 240 -0.91 -5.43 -7.11
C SER A 240 0.43 -5.02 -7.74
N ALA A 241 0.40 -4.45 -8.96
CA ALA A 241 1.61 -3.96 -9.61
C ALA A 241 2.27 -2.81 -8.83
N ASP A 242 1.48 -1.85 -8.36
CA ASP A 242 1.96 -0.72 -7.56
C ASP A 242 2.58 -1.21 -6.23
N ALA A 243 1.93 -2.17 -5.55
CA ALA A 243 2.45 -2.79 -4.32
C ALA A 243 3.77 -3.53 -4.55
N ALA A 244 3.87 -4.33 -5.62
CA ALA A 244 5.05 -5.10 -5.95
C ALA A 244 6.27 -4.21 -6.23
N ASP A 245 6.09 -3.18 -7.05
CA ASP A 245 7.14 -2.22 -7.40
C ASP A 245 7.60 -1.40 -6.18
N LEU A 246 6.66 -0.98 -5.34
CA LEU A 246 6.97 -0.28 -4.09
C LEU A 246 7.73 -1.16 -3.10
N ALA A 247 7.30 -2.42 -2.92
CA ALA A 247 8.01 -3.40 -2.09
C ALA A 247 9.45 -3.62 -2.58
N ASP A 248 9.64 -3.79 -3.90
CA ASP A 248 10.96 -3.94 -4.51
C ASP A 248 11.87 -2.72 -4.26
N ARG A 249 11.33 -1.49 -4.36
CA ARG A 249 12.09 -0.27 -4.06
C ARG A 249 12.47 -0.17 -2.59
N ILE A 250 11.54 -0.42 -1.67
CA ILE A 250 11.78 -0.39 -0.23
C ILE A 250 12.85 -1.43 0.14
N GLU A 251 12.67 -2.69 -0.28
CA GLU A 251 13.62 -3.75 0.02
C GLU A 251 15.02 -3.45 -0.55
N ARG A 252 15.13 -2.90 -1.76
CA ARG A 252 16.44 -2.53 -2.32
C ARG A 252 17.13 -1.44 -1.50
N LYS A 253 16.36 -0.50 -0.94
CA LYS A 253 16.89 0.62 -0.18
C LYS A 253 17.32 0.23 1.24
N TYR A 254 16.55 -0.64 1.90
CA TYR A 254 16.69 -0.93 3.35
C TYR A 254 17.29 -2.31 3.67
N ARG A 255 17.72 -3.10 2.67
CA ARG A 255 18.36 -4.43 2.87
C ARG A 255 19.89 -4.35 3.13
N ASN A 256 20.48 -3.16 3.06
CA ASN A 256 21.89 -2.87 3.40
C ASN A 256 22.01 -2.05 4.69
#